data_AF-A0A1C0VM38-F1
#
_entry.id   AF-A0A1C0VM38-F1
#
_cell.length_a   1.000
_cell.length_b   1.000
_cell.length_c   1.000
_cell.angle_alpha   90.00
_cell.angle_beta   90.00
_cell.angle_gamma   90.00
#
_symmetry.space_group_name_H-M   'P 1'
#
loop_
_entity.id
_entity.type
_entity.pdbx_description
1 polymer ?
#
loop_
_entity_poly.entity_id
_entity_poly.type
_entity_poly.pdbx_seq_one_letter_code
_entity_poly.pdbx_strand_id
1 'polypeptide(L)'
;MINYGKNMNHLINELFKKIKSDDERIRSNAITDISLVLEMNSWQLPLEKRMSRYRILIKEELININLSQSEEAEIIEFLQKEIIDLNKSTYSLLFTIGQASSSTGLAPLLDIIKNYSGGFNANESYQALVSLERLLFWDDNGINDYQLSDEKKRNLIYQSNPIPFIKSKLVWALNNSNSAHSSGLYDTAKRLLNGLSEFLDKPK
;
A
#
# COMPACT_ATOMS: atom_id res chain seq x y z
N MET A 1 -5.02 -18.27 -17.78
CA MET A 1 -4.33 -18.61 -16.51
C MET A 1 -2.99 -17.90 -16.56
N ILE A 2 -2.84 -16.78 -15.84
CA ILE A 2 -1.57 -16.04 -15.79
C ILE A 2 -0.64 -16.80 -14.84
N ASN A 3 0.53 -17.18 -15.35
CA ASN A 3 1.52 -17.98 -14.65
C ASN A 3 2.40 -17.05 -13.81
N TYR A 4 1.94 -16.66 -12.63
CA TYR A 4 2.76 -15.92 -11.67
C TYR A 4 3.98 -16.77 -11.28
N GLY A 5 5.17 -16.18 -11.28
CA GLY A 5 6.33 -16.77 -10.61
C GLY A 5 7.35 -17.53 -11.45
N LYS A 6 7.37 -17.38 -12.78
CA LYS A 6 8.43 -18.03 -13.59
C LYS A 6 9.84 -17.46 -13.33
N ASN A 7 9.93 -16.21 -12.86
CA ASN A 7 11.19 -15.53 -12.50
C ASN A 7 11.19 -14.92 -11.08
N MET A 8 10.08 -15.03 -10.34
CA MET A 8 9.96 -14.43 -8.99
C MET A 8 10.80 -15.22 -7.97
N ASN A 9 11.41 -14.49 -7.04
CA ASN A 9 12.13 -15.08 -5.91
C ASN A 9 11.28 -16.17 -5.22
N HIS A 10 11.87 -17.35 -5.00
CA HIS A 10 11.16 -18.51 -4.45
C HIS A 10 10.52 -18.23 -3.08
N LEU A 11 11.14 -17.40 -2.22
CA LEU A 11 10.60 -17.02 -0.92
C LEU A 11 9.34 -16.16 -1.06
N ILE A 12 9.30 -15.26 -2.04
CA ILE A 12 8.10 -14.46 -2.35
C ILE A 12 6.96 -15.37 -2.83
N ASN A 13 7.27 -16.34 -3.69
CA ASN A 13 6.29 -17.33 -4.13
C ASN A 13 5.75 -18.18 -2.96
N GLU A 14 6.57 -18.50 -1.97
CA GLU A 14 6.08 -19.16 -0.75
C GLU A 14 5.16 -18.26 0.07
N LEU A 15 5.48 -16.97 0.19
CA LEU A 15 4.63 -16.01 0.87
C LEU A 15 3.28 -15.85 0.16
N PHE A 16 3.24 -15.82 -1.17
CA PHE A 16 1.98 -15.83 -1.93
C PHE A 16 1.10 -17.03 -1.59
N LYS A 17 1.68 -18.24 -1.49
CA LYS A 17 0.93 -19.44 -1.07
C LYS A 17 0.42 -19.31 0.36
N LYS A 18 1.21 -18.76 1.28
CA LYS A 18 0.84 -18.56 2.68
C LYS A 18 -0.23 -17.48 2.86
N ILE A 19 -0.25 -16.43 2.04
CA ILE A 19 -1.32 -15.42 2.02
C ILE A 19 -2.67 -16.07 1.67
N LYS A 20 -2.67 -17.12 0.85
CA LYS A 20 -3.87 -17.90 0.50
C LYS A 20 -4.26 -18.95 1.53
N SER A 21 -3.51 -19.08 2.61
CA SER A 21 -3.81 -20.03 3.69
C SER A 21 -5.12 -19.68 4.38
N ASP A 22 -5.90 -20.69 4.74
CA ASP A 22 -7.08 -20.51 5.59
C ASP A 22 -6.71 -20.18 7.05
N ASP A 23 -5.54 -20.64 7.51
CA ASP A 23 -4.98 -20.31 8.82
C ASP A 23 -4.66 -18.81 8.89
N GLU A 24 -5.36 -18.09 9.77
CA GLU A 24 -5.23 -16.65 9.96
C GLU A 24 -3.83 -16.22 10.40
N ARG A 25 -3.19 -16.98 11.28
CA ARG A 25 -1.84 -16.66 11.76
C ARG A 25 -0.82 -16.81 10.65
N ILE A 26 -0.90 -17.90 9.88
CA ILE A 26 -0.02 -18.12 8.72
C ILE A 26 -0.22 -17.01 7.68
N ARG A 27 -1.47 -16.69 7.37
CA ARG A 27 -1.82 -15.65 6.40
C ARG A 27 -1.35 -14.26 6.87
N SER A 28 -1.68 -13.87 8.09
CA SER A 28 -1.29 -12.57 8.65
C SER A 28 0.23 -12.41 8.68
N ASN A 29 0.96 -13.43 9.13
CA ASN A 29 2.42 -13.39 9.14
C ASN A 29 3.00 -13.21 7.73
N ALA A 30 2.44 -13.90 6.73
CA ALA A 30 2.90 -13.77 5.35
C ALA A 30 2.61 -12.39 4.75
N ILE A 31 1.47 -11.78 5.08
CA ILE A 31 1.15 -10.40 4.69
C ILE A 31 2.15 -9.42 5.32
N THR A 32 2.43 -9.57 6.62
CA THR A 32 3.43 -8.75 7.32
C THR A 32 4.82 -8.93 6.72
N ASP A 33 5.23 -10.17 6.42
CA ASP A 33 6.54 -10.44 5.80
C ASP A 33 6.66 -9.74 4.43
N ILE A 34 5.64 -9.83 3.57
CA ILE A 34 5.62 -9.10 2.28
C ILE A 34 5.64 -7.58 2.49
N SER A 35 4.86 -7.06 3.44
CA SER A 35 4.82 -5.64 3.81
C SER A 35 6.21 -5.11 4.12
N LEU A 36 6.98 -5.83 4.94
CA LEU A 36 8.33 -5.43 5.32
C LEU A 36 9.33 -5.54 4.15
N VAL A 37 9.21 -6.58 3.32
CA VAL A 37 10.04 -6.71 2.10
C VAL A 37 9.80 -5.54 1.15
N LEU A 38 8.53 -5.17 0.92
CA LEU A 38 8.18 -4.01 0.09
C LEU A 38 8.74 -2.71 0.67
N GLU A 39 8.55 -2.47 1.96
CA GLU A 39 9.06 -1.27 2.65
C GLU A 39 10.59 -1.13 2.54
N MET A 40 11.33 -2.22 2.79
CA MET A 40 12.80 -2.21 2.69
C MET A 40 13.29 -1.88 1.28
N ASN A 41 12.58 -2.37 0.26
CA ASN A 41 12.93 -2.16 -1.14
C ASN A 41 12.48 -0.80 -1.67
N SER A 42 11.29 -0.32 -1.29
CA SER A 42 10.78 1.00 -1.69
C SER A 42 11.65 2.15 -1.15
N TRP A 43 12.20 1.97 0.05
CA TRP A 43 13.15 2.92 0.65
C TRP A 43 14.60 2.71 0.20
N GLN A 44 14.87 1.68 -0.61
CA GLN A 44 16.21 1.31 -1.08
C GLN A 44 17.25 1.27 0.06
N LEU A 45 16.85 0.75 1.22
CA LEU A 45 17.73 0.73 2.38
C LEU A 45 18.99 -0.10 2.10
N PRO A 46 20.20 0.40 2.40
CA PRO A 46 21.41 -0.43 2.40
C PRO A 46 21.26 -1.63 3.33
N LEU A 47 21.91 -2.75 3.01
CA LEU A 47 21.76 -4.01 3.75
C LEU A 47 22.01 -3.84 5.25
N GLU A 48 23.02 -3.08 5.65
CA GLU A 48 23.32 -2.80 7.07
C GLU A 48 22.15 -2.12 7.80
N LYS A 49 21.48 -1.16 7.14
CA LYS A 49 20.28 -0.48 7.68
C LYS A 49 19.08 -1.43 7.73
N ARG A 50 18.95 -2.33 6.73
CA ARG A 50 17.89 -3.34 6.75
C ARG A 50 18.09 -4.31 7.92
N MET A 51 19.31 -4.84 8.08
CA MET A 51 19.66 -5.77 9.15
C MET A 51 19.48 -5.14 10.54
N SER A 52 19.98 -3.92 10.75
CA SER A 52 19.84 -3.24 12.05
C SER A 52 18.39 -2.97 12.44
N ARG A 53 17.51 -2.64 11.49
CA ARG A 53 16.10 -2.31 11.76
C ARG A 53 15.17 -3.53 11.81
N TYR A 54 15.36 -4.52 10.94
CA TYR A 54 14.34 -5.54 10.68
C TYR A 54 14.71 -6.97 11.14
N ARG A 55 15.96 -7.25 11.55
CA ARG A 55 16.40 -8.63 11.91
C ARG A 55 15.60 -9.30 13.03
N ILE A 56 14.92 -8.52 13.88
CA ILE A 56 14.09 -9.05 14.97
C ILE A 56 12.63 -9.26 14.54
N LEU A 57 12.23 -8.73 13.38
CA LEU A 57 10.86 -8.71 12.89
C LEU A 57 10.62 -9.75 11.79
N ILE A 58 11.62 -9.98 10.94
CA ILE A 58 11.52 -10.84 9.76
C ILE A 58 12.80 -11.66 9.58
N LYS A 59 12.67 -12.83 8.94
CA LYS A 59 13.80 -13.72 8.66
C LYS A 59 14.87 -13.03 7.82
N GLU A 60 16.13 -13.30 8.12
CA GLU A 60 17.28 -12.73 7.41
C GLU A 60 17.26 -13.00 5.90
N GLU A 61 16.79 -14.17 5.47
CA GLU A 61 16.63 -14.51 4.05
C GLU A 61 15.72 -13.52 3.30
N LEU A 62 14.67 -13.01 3.97
CA LEU A 62 13.75 -12.03 3.41
C LEU A 62 14.34 -10.61 3.44
N ILE A 63 15.18 -10.29 4.43
CA ILE A 63 15.92 -9.01 4.50
C ILE A 63 16.87 -8.84 3.31
N ASN A 64 17.49 -9.94 2.89
CA ASN A 64 18.44 -10.00 1.79
C ASN A 64 17.78 -9.92 0.40
N ILE A 65 16.44 -9.89 0.30
CA ILE A 65 15.76 -9.77 -0.99
C ILE A 65 15.91 -8.34 -1.52
N ASN A 66 16.54 -8.23 -2.69
CA ASN A 66 16.54 -7.02 -3.51
C ASN A 66 15.56 -7.22 -4.67
N LEU A 67 14.43 -6.51 -4.61
CA LEU A 67 13.42 -6.56 -5.65
C LEU A 67 13.79 -5.61 -6.79
N SER A 68 13.70 -6.09 -8.02
CA SER A 68 13.56 -5.23 -9.19
C SER A 68 12.17 -4.57 -9.19
N GLN A 69 12.02 -3.47 -9.94
CA GLN A 69 10.72 -2.80 -10.11
C GLN A 69 9.65 -3.73 -10.71
N SER A 70 10.06 -4.64 -11.61
CA SER A 70 9.15 -5.65 -12.18
C SER A 70 8.69 -6.67 -11.15
N GLU A 71 9.57 -7.12 -10.25
CA GLU A 71 9.18 -8.05 -9.17
C GLU A 71 8.28 -7.35 -8.15
N GLU A 72 8.56 -6.09 -7.81
CA GLU A 72 7.67 -5.30 -6.97
C GLU A 72 6.28 -5.14 -7.62
N ALA A 73 6.22 -4.85 -8.92
CA ALA A 73 4.96 -4.77 -9.67
C ALA A 73 4.18 -6.10 -9.68
N GLU A 74 4.86 -7.25 -9.84
CA GLU A 74 4.23 -8.58 -9.76
C GLU A 74 3.64 -8.85 -8.35
N ILE A 75 4.33 -8.42 -7.29
CA ILE A 75 3.79 -8.50 -5.92
C ILE A 75 2.54 -7.63 -5.78
N ILE A 76 2.56 -6.40 -6.30
CA ILE A 76 1.41 -5.49 -6.20
C ILE A 76 0.22 -6.01 -7.02
N GLU A 77 0.46 -6.57 -8.21
CA GLU A 77 -0.60 -7.22 -9.01
C GLU A 77 -1.23 -8.39 -8.26
N PHE A 78 -0.41 -9.22 -7.62
CA PHE A 78 -0.90 -10.30 -6.75
C PHE A 78 -1.78 -9.75 -5.62
N LEU A 79 -1.31 -8.75 -4.87
CA LEU A 79 -2.06 -8.18 -3.75
C LEU A 79 -3.37 -7.52 -4.19
N GLN A 80 -3.34 -6.79 -5.31
CA GLN A 80 -4.53 -6.18 -5.89
C GLN A 80 -5.57 -7.24 -6.24
N LYS A 81 -5.14 -8.35 -6.86
CA LYS A 81 -6.04 -9.46 -7.17
C LYS A 81 -6.67 -10.06 -5.92
N GLU A 82 -5.90 -10.30 -4.86
CA GLU A 82 -6.43 -10.84 -3.61
C GLU A 82 -7.43 -9.89 -2.92
N ILE A 83 -7.27 -8.56 -3.10
CA ILE A 83 -8.25 -7.57 -2.65
C ILE A 83 -9.53 -7.63 -3.48
N ILE A 84 -9.41 -7.71 -4.81
CA ILE A 84 -10.55 -7.75 -5.75
C ILE A 84 -11.38 -9.02 -5.57
N ASP A 85 -10.70 -10.15 -5.35
CA ASP A 85 -11.34 -11.44 -5.05
C ASP A 85 -11.99 -11.46 -3.64
N LEU A 86 -12.02 -10.31 -2.94
CA LEU A 86 -12.59 -10.09 -1.61
C LEU A 86 -12.11 -11.13 -0.59
N ASN A 87 -10.80 -11.41 -0.62
CA ASN A 87 -10.19 -12.37 0.29
C ASN A 87 -10.21 -11.85 1.75
N LYS A 88 -10.02 -12.76 2.70
CA LYS A 88 -9.80 -12.44 4.12
C LYS A 88 -8.63 -11.46 4.24
N SER A 89 -8.69 -10.55 5.21
CA SER A 89 -7.62 -9.59 5.53
C SER A 89 -7.39 -8.46 4.51
N THR A 90 -8.44 -8.03 3.80
CA THR A 90 -8.40 -6.92 2.81
C THR A 90 -7.75 -5.65 3.35
N TYR A 91 -8.03 -5.27 4.61
CA TYR A 91 -7.39 -4.10 5.23
C TYR A 91 -5.86 -4.24 5.35
N SER A 92 -5.35 -5.42 5.68
CA SER A 92 -3.90 -5.68 5.77
C SER A 92 -3.25 -5.65 4.38
N LEU A 93 -3.94 -6.17 3.36
CA LEU A 93 -3.47 -6.13 1.98
C LEU A 93 -3.42 -4.68 1.46
N LEU A 94 -4.43 -3.85 1.75
CA LEU A 94 -4.45 -2.42 1.44
C LEU A 94 -3.26 -1.69 2.08
N PHE A 95 -2.98 -1.96 3.36
CA PHE A 95 -1.80 -1.42 4.05
C PHE A 95 -0.48 -1.86 3.39
N THR A 96 -0.42 -3.13 2.97
CA THR A 96 0.76 -3.74 2.33
C THR A 96 1.08 -3.08 0.99
N ILE A 97 0.07 -2.75 0.18
CA ILE A 97 0.28 -1.99 -1.06
C ILE A 97 0.91 -0.62 -0.77
N GLY A 98 0.54 0.02 0.33
CA GLY A 98 1.11 1.30 0.76
C GLY A 98 2.61 1.26 1.08
N GLN A 99 3.20 0.07 1.25
CA GLN A 99 4.61 -0.10 1.55
C GLN A 99 5.51 -0.09 0.31
N ALA A 100 4.91 -0.30 -0.86
CA ALA A 100 5.63 -0.32 -2.12
C ALA A 100 6.12 1.08 -2.52
N SER A 101 6.96 1.12 -3.54
CA SER A 101 7.35 2.38 -4.16
C SER A 101 6.15 3.05 -4.84
N SER A 102 6.14 4.38 -4.93
CA SER A 102 5.01 5.07 -5.57
C SER A 102 4.87 4.71 -7.05
N SER A 103 5.96 4.30 -7.71
CA SER A 103 5.93 3.86 -9.12
C SER A 103 5.16 2.58 -9.37
N THR A 104 5.06 1.70 -8.37
CA THR A 104 4.37 0.41 -8.48
C THR A 104 3.08 0.37 -7.69
N GLY A 105 3.01 1.03 -6.52
CA GLY A 105 1.87 0.94 -5.61
C GLY A 105 0.74 1.95 -5.86
N LEU A 106 1.05 3.17 -6.35
CA LEU A 106 0.07 4.26 -6.37
C LEU A 106 -1.08 4.01 -7.35
N ALA A 107 -0.78 3.66 -8.61
CA ALA A 107 -1.81 3.45 -9.61
C ALA A 107 -2.74 2.26 -9.25
N PRO A 108 -2.23 1.08 -8.82
CA PRO A 108 -3.08 -0.01 -8.35
C PRO A 108 -3.96 0.36 -7.14
N LEU A 109 -3.42 1.08 -6.15
CA LEU A 109 -4.22 1.53 -5.00
C LEU A 109 -5.36 2.46 -5.42
N LEU A 110 -5.08 3.42 -6.31
CA LEU A 110 -6.09 4.33 -6.84
C LEU A 110 -7.17 3.59 -7.64
N ASP A 111 -6.79 2.59 -8.42
CA ASP A 111 -7.74 1.72 -9.14
C ASP A 111 -8.65 0.96 -8.16
N ILE A 112 -8.07 0.39 -7.09
CA ILE A 112 -8.82 -0.28 -6.02
C ILE A 112 -9.84 0.68 -5.39
N ILE A 113 -9.39 1.89 -5.01
CA ILE A 113 -10.26 2.90 -4.40
C ILE A 113 -11.39 3.31 -5.37
N LYS A 114 -11.06 3.55 -6.64
CA LYS A 114 -12.04 3.98 -7.64
C LYS A 114 -13.14 2.95 -7.87
N ASN A 115 -12.77 1.68 -7.98
CA ASN A 115 -13.69 0.64 -8.44
C ASN A 115 -14.34 -0.16 -7.29
N TYR A 116 -13.70 -0.24 -6.12
CA TYR A 116 -14.11 -1.19 -5.06
C TYR A 116 -14.38 -0.53 -3.69
N SER A 117 -14.14 0.78 -3.54
CA SER A 117 -14.30 1.44 -2.24
C SER A 117 -15.73 1.47 -1.67
N GLY A 118 -16.74 1.18 -2.50
CA GLY A 118 -18.13 1.03 -2.06
C GLY A 118 -18.34 -0.12 -1.07
N GLY A 119 -17.48 -1.15 -1.11
CA GLY A 119 -17.52 -2.27 -0.17
C GLY A 119 -16.71 -2.08 1.11
N PHE A 120 -15.95 -0.98 1.23
CA PHE A 120 -15.01 -0.82 2.34
C PHE A 120 -15.68 -0.52 3.67
N ASN A 121 -15.39 -1.36 4.67
CA ASN A 121 -15.65 -1.07 6.08
C ASN A 121 -14.69 0.02 6.61
N ALA A 122 -14.82 0.37 7.90
CA ALA A 122 -14.03 1.42 8.51
C ALA A 122 -12.51 1.12 8.50
N ASN A 123 -12.12 -0.14 8.74
CA ASN A 123 -10.71 -0.56 8.73
C ASN A 123 -10.12 -0.52 7.32
N GLU A 124 -10.82 -1.05 6.33
CA GLU A 124 -10.39 -0.99 4.93
C GLU A 124 -10.28 0.46 4.45
N SER A 125 -11.26 1.29 4.79
CA SER A 125 -11.23 2.72 4.47
C SER A 125 -10.02 3.39 5.11
N TYR A 126 -9.75 3.13 6.39
CA TYR A 126 -8.61 3.70 7.09
C TYR A 126 -7.28 3.26 6.46
N GLN A 127 -7.10 1.96 6.21
CA GLN A 127 -5.85 1.46 5.62
C GLN A 127 -5.65 1.96 4.19
N ALA A 128 -6.71 2.06 3.37
CA ALA A 128 -6.62 2.66 2.04
C ALA A 128 -6.17 4.13 2.11
N LEU A 129 -6.68 4.90 3.06
CA LEU A 129 -6.28 6.30 3.24
C LEU A 129 -4.82 6.41 3.73
N VAL A 130 -4.40 5.60 4.71
CA VAL A 130 -3.01 5.60 5.19
C VAL A 130 -2.04 5.23 4.07
N SER A 131 -2.35 4.18 3.29
CA SER A 131 -1.53 3.79 2.14
C SER A 131 -1.46 4.88 1.07
N LEU A 132 -2.58 5.57 0.81
CA LEU A 132 -2.61 6.68 -0.12
C LEU A 132 -1.77 7.86 0.38
N GLU A 133 -1.87 8.21 1.66
CA GLU A 133 -1.07 9.28 2.29
C GLU A 133 0.42 9.00 2.13
N ARG A 134 0.84 7.76 2.41
CA ARG A 134 2.24 7.34 2.29
C ARG A 134 2.75 7.43 0.85
N LEU A 135 2.05 6.79 -0.11
CA LEU A 135 2.48 6.74 -1.52
C LEU A 135 2.48 8.11 -2.19
N LEU A 136 1.71 9.07 -1.67
CA LEU A 136 1.69 10.44 -2.19
C LEU A 136 2.80 11.29 -1.58
N PHE A 137 2.95 11.27 -0.25
CA PHE A 137 3.64 12.34 0.46
C PHE A 137 4.92 11.93 1.19
N TRP A 138 5.16 10.65 1.45
CA TRP A 138 6.28 10.22 2.31
C TRP A 138 7.52 9.79 1.54
N ASP A 139 7.56 10.06 0.22
CA ASP A 139 8.73 9.84 -0.63
C ASP A 139 9.75 10.98 -0.47
N ASP A 140 10.28 11.14 0.74
CA ASP A 140 10.98 12.36 1.16
C ASP A 140 12.44 12.44 0.70
N ASN A 141 12.86 11.70 -0.33
CA ASN A 141 14.27 11.68 -0.74
C ASN A 141 14.60 11.74 -2.23
N GLY A 142 13.64 11.89 -3.16
CA GLY A 142 13.87 12.40 -4.53
C GLY A 142 15.06 11.87 -5.37
N ILE A 143 15.73 10.78 -4.99
CA ILE A 143 17.05 10.34 -5.51
C ILE A 143 16.95 8.92 -6.11
N ASN A 144 15.74 8.37 -6.19
CA ASN A 144 15.52 6.95 -6.40
C ASN A 144 14.64 6.71 -7.64
N ASP A 145 15.14 5.94 -8.62
CA ASP A 145 14.44 5.60 -9.89
C ASP A 145 13.05 4.92 -9.72
N TYR A 146 12.73 4.52 -8.48
CA TYR A 146 11.52 3.78 -8.12
C TYR A 146 10.37 4.72 -7.68
N GLN A 147 10.59 6.03 -7.68
CA GLN A 147 9.59 7.00 -7.25
C GLN A 147 8.98 7.76 -8.44
N LEU A 148 7.68 8.01 -8.36
CA LEU A 148 7.00 8.87 -9.34
C LEU A 148 7.36 10.32 -9.09
N SER A 149 7.61 11.06 -10.18
CA SER A 149 7.64 12.51 -10.13
C SER A 149 6.29 13.06 -9.69
N ASP A 150 6.31 14.24 -9.07
CA ASP A 150 5.10 14.95 -8.67
C ASP A 150 4.10 15.13 -9.82
N GLU A 151 4.59 15.40 -11.03
CA GLU A 151 3.75 15.50 -12.23
C GLU A 151 3.00 14.19 -12.52
N LYS A 152 3.70 13.04 -12.46
CA LYS A 152 3.06 11.73 -12.67
C LYS A 152 2.04 11.43 -11.56
N LYS A 153 2.37 11.73 -10.30
CA LYS A 153 1.43 11.57 -9.17
C LYS A 153 0.17 12.43 -9.38
N ARG A 154 0.32 13.71 -9.76
CA ARG A 154 -0.80 14.61 -10.07
C ARG A 154 -1.68 14.07 -11.20
N ASN A 155 -1.06 13.60 -12.29
CA ASN A 155 -1.80 13.02 -13.42
C ASN A 155 -2.64 11.81 -12.98
N LEU A 156 -2.08 10.92 -12.16
CA LEU A 156 -2.83 9.78 -11.59
C LEU A 156 -3.98 10.23 -10.69
N ILE A 157 -3.78 11.25 -9.85
CA ILE A 157 -4.85 11.82 -9.00
C ILE A 157 -5.98 12.39 -9.87
N TYR A 158 -5.68 13.13 -10.94
CA TYR A 158 -6.70 13.68 -11.83
C TYR A 158 -7.50 12.57 -12.55
N GLN A 159 -6.83 11.50 -12.99
CA GLN A 159 -7.48 10.39 -13.71
C GLN A 159 -8.35 9.51 -12.80
N SER A 160 -7.90 9.28 -11.57
CA SER A 160 -8.59 8.43 -10.60
C SER A 160 -9.65 9.17 -9.79
N ASN A 161 -9.45 10.47 -9.57
CA ASN A 161 -10.28 11.37 -8.76
C ASN A 161 -10.66 10.76 -7.40
N PRO A 162 -9.70 10.54 -6.47
CA PRO A 162 -9.97 9.92 -5.17
C PRO A 162 -10.68 10.86 -4.18
N ILE A 163 -10.83 12.16 -4.50
CA ILE A 163 -11.37 13.18 -3.60
C ILE A 163 -12.79 12.84 -3.07
N PRO A 164 -13.75 12.38 -3.89
CA PRO A 164 -15.08 12.01 -3.41
C PRO A 164 -15.04 10.88 -2.37
N PHE A 165 -14.18 9.86 -2.58
CA PHE A 165 -13.96 8.80 -1.60
C PHE A 165 -13.46 9.38 -0.28
N ILE A 166 -12.39 10.18 -0.29
CA ILE A 166 -11.81 10.76 0.93
C ILE A 166 -12.84 11.63 1.68
N LYS A 167 -13.57 12.50 0.96
CA LYS A 167 -14.64 13.32 1.54
C LYS A 167 -15.75 12.48 2.18
N SER A 168 -16.16 11.39 1.52
CA SER A 168 -17.20 10.50 2.07
C SER A 168 -16.77 9.87 3.40
N LYS A 169 -15.49 9.53 3.56
CA LYS A 169 -14.95 8.95 4.80
C LYS A 169 -14.82 9.99 5.91
N LEU A 170 -14.48 11.23 5.57
CA LEU A 170 -14.54 12.35 6.51
C LEU A 170 -15.97 12.56 7.06
N VAL A 171 -16.98 12.59 6.18
CA VAL A 171 -18.39 12.73 6.57
C VAL A 171 -18.85 11.54 7.42
N TRP A 172 -18.48 10.32 7.01
CA TRP A 172 -18.82 9.12 7.79
C TRP A 172 -18.24 9.20 9.20
N ALA A 173 -16.97 9.61 9.36
CA ALA A 173 -16.32 9.70 10.66
C ALA A 173 -17.00 10.72 11.59
N LEU A 174 -17.42 11.88 11.03
CA LEU A 174 -18.18 12.89 11.76
C LEU A 174 -19.54 12.37 12.26
N ASN A 175 -20.23 11.58 11.43
CA ASN A 175 -21.54 11.02 11.76
C ASN A 175 -21.47 9.78 12.69
N ASN A 176 -20.28 9.22 12.89
CA ASN A 176 -20.05 8.01 13.68
C ASN A 176 -19.02 8.25 14.79
N SER A 177 -19.08 9.40 15.46
CA SER A 177 -18.08 9.84 16.45
C SER A 177 -17.81 8.83 17.58
N ASN A 178 -18.82 8.04 17.97
CA ASN A 178 -18.70 7.01 19.01
C ASN A 178 -18.00 5.70 18.53
N SER A 179 -17.71 5.56 17.23
CA SER A 179 -16.97 4.41 16.70
C SER A 179 -15.50 4.49 17.10
N ALA A 180 -14.90 3.37 17.49
CA ALA A 180 -13.48 3.28 17.81
C ALA A 180 -12.55 3.68 16.64
N HIS A 181 -13.07 3.70 15.42
CA HIS A 181 -12.32 4.04 14.20
C HIS A 181 -12.57 5.48 13.71
N SER A 182 -13.46 6.24 14.36
CA SER A 182 -13.91 7.55 13.88
C SER A 182 -12.79 8.59 13.86
N SER A 183 -12.04 8.70 14.96
CA SER A 183 -10.96 9.68 15.11
C SER A 183 -9.84 9.47 14.09
N GLY A 184 -9.34 8.23 13.98
CA GLY A 184 -8.29 7.87 13.04
C GLY A 184 -8.71 8.10 11.59
N LEU A 185 -9.94 7.73 11.21
CA LEU A 185 -10.44 7.96 9.86
C LEU A 185 -10.64 9.46 9.57
N TYR A 186 -11.16 10.22 10.54
CA TYR A 186 -11.33 11.67 10.43
C TYR A 186 -9.98 12.37 10.21
N ASP A 187 -9.01 12.11 11.08
CA ASP A 187 -7.70 12.77 11.04
C ASP A 187 -6.96 12.45 9.74
N THR A 188 -6.93 11.17 9.33
CA THR A 188 -6.27 10.76 8.09
C THR A 188 -6.98 11.34 6.85
N ALA A 189 -8.31 11.29 6.79
CA ALA A 189 -9.04 11.88 5.67
C ALA A 189 -8.83 13.40 5.57
N LYS A 190 -8.82 14.09 6.72
CA LYS A 190 -8.57 15.54 6.79
C LYS A 190 -7.15 15.89 6.34
N ARG A 191 -6.12 15.20 6.84
CA ARG A 191 -4.73 15.41 6.41
C ARG A 191 -4.56 15.19 4.91
N LEU A 192 -5.12 14.11 4.38
CA LEU A 192 -5.10 13.82 2.94
C LEU A 192 -5.75 14.92 2.10
N LEU A 193 -6.93 15.43 2.49
CA LEU A 193 -7.58 16.50 1.74
C LEU A 193 -6.76 17.79 1.73
N ASN A 194 -6.19 18.15 2.88
CA ASN A 194 -5.32 19.32 2.97
C ASN A 194 -4.05 19.14 2.11
N GLY A 195 -3.37 18.00 2.27
CA GLY A 195 -2.16 17.69 1.50
C GLY A 195 -2.43 17.62 0.00
N LEU A 196 -3.57 17.06 -0.43
CA LEU A 196 -3.96 17.04 -1.84
C LEU A 196 -4.26 18.44 -2.39
N SER A 197 -4.92 19.31 -1.61
CA SER A 197 -5.14 20.70 -2.04
C SER A 197 -3.80 21.39 -2.29
N GLU A 198 -2.90 21.35 -1.31
CA GLU A 198 -1.57 21.95 -1.42
C GLU A 198 -0.75 21.33 -2.56
N PHE A 199 -0.84 20.02 -2.76
CA PHE A 199 -0.09 19.30 -3.78
C PHE A 199 -0.56 19.58 -5.22
N LEU A 200 -1.87 19.78 -5.39
CA LEU A 200 -2.49 20.08 -6.70
C LEU A 200 -2.41 21.57 -7.05
N ASP A 201 -2.31 22.45 -6.06
CA ASP A 201 -2.22 23.91 -6.25
C ASP A 201 -0.79 24.41 -6.53
N LYS A 202 0.25 23.56 -6.36
CA LYS A 202 1.63 23.93 -6.68
C LYS A 202 1.81 24.17 -8.19
N PRO A 203 2.40 25.32 -8.61
CA PRO A 203 2.67 25.59 -10.02
C PRO A 203 3.61 24.52 -10.62
N LYS A 204 3.39 24.19 -11.90
CA LYS A 204 4.18 23.23 -12.67
C LYS A 204 5.61 23.73 -12.90
#